data_AF-A0A815Y6A4-F1
#
_entry.id   AF-A0A815Y6A4-F1
#
_cell.length_a   1.000
_cell.length_b   1.000
_cell.length_c   1.000
_cell.angle_alpha   90.00
_cell.angle_beta   90.00
_cell.angle_gamma   90.00
#
_symmetry.space_group_name_H-M   'P 1'
#
loop_
_entity.id
_entity.type
_entity.pdbx_description
1 polymer ?
#
loop_
_entity_poly.entity_id
_entity_poly.type
_entity_poly.pdbx_seq_one_letter_code
_entity_poly.pdbx_strand_id
1 'polypeptide(L)'
;NNNFKLPSYTSESTSQLIKIFNNRGEYERAFQLFDMLIKQNNVSIISLLTILDTCIRSNHIERGRQIETFINQSIKWKDDIRLQTSLIKMYMKYQMIDQAEQIFERIRQLSECDVIVYNAMLKGYLQNHKAERCFQCIDKMRPKILPDNVTYILLLNACTILRDEKQGKIIHNELLSLLNIQHVHLQNALIDFYGKINQINIAE
;
A
#
# COMPACT_ATOMS: atom_id res chain seq x y z
N ASN A 1 -40.82 -13.91 -11.07
CA ASN A 1 -41.21 -12.82 -10.14
C ASN A 1 -40.39 -12.89 -8.87
N ASN A 2 -39.24 -12.21 -8.84
CA ASN A 2 -38.54 -11.80 -7.63
C ASN A 2 -37.87 -10.45 -7.93
N ASN A 3 -38.71 -9.44 -8.19
CA ASN A 3 -38.26 -8.06 -8.25
C ASN A 3 -37.97 -7.60 -6.81
N PHE A 4 -36.77 -7.89 -6.34
CA PHE A 4 -36.19 -7.17 -5.22
C PHE A 4 -35.99 -5.70 -5.65
N LYS A 5 -37.03 -4.88 -5.48
CA LYS A 5 -36.88 -3.43 -5.42
C LYS A 5 -36.15 -3.13 -4.11
N LEU A 6 -34.82 -3.13 -4.17
CA LEU A 6 -33.96 -2.64 -3.11
C LEU A 6 -34.35 -1.17 -2.82
N PRO A 7 -34.48 -0.76 -1.55
CA PRO A 7 -34.77 0.62 -1.19
C PRO A 7 -33.74 1.57 -1.81
N SER A 8 -34.10 2.83 -2.00
CA SER A 8 -33.22 3.87 -2.53
C SER A 8 -32.03 4.10 -1.58
N TYR A 9 -31.05 3.21 -1.61
CA TYR A 9 -29.85 3.32 -0.80
C TYR A 9 -29.05 4.52 -1.31
N THR A 10 -28.64 5.39 -0.38
CA THR A 10 -27.64 6.41 -0.68
C THR A 10 -26.33 5.75 -1.08
N SER A 11 -25.48 6.44 -1.84
CA SER A 11 -24.15 5.92 -2.21
C SER A 11 -23.33 5.53 -0.98
N GLU A 12 -23.49 6.24 0.13
CA GLU A 12 -22.86 5.92 1.41
C GLU A 12 -23.35 4.59 1.98
N SER A 13 -24.68 4.35 2.00
CA SER A 13 -25.26 3.09 2.49
C SER A 13 -24.79 1.89 1.65
N THR A 14 -24.78 2.04 0.32
CA THR A 14 -24.28 0.99 -0.57
C THR A 14 -22.77 0.79 -0.41
N SER A 15 -21.99 1.86 -0.20
CA SER A 15 -20.54 1.76 0.08
C SER A 15 -20.27 0.97 1.37
N GLN A 16 -21.09 1.16 2.41
CA GLN A 16 -21.01 0.39 3.65
C GLN A 16 -21.33 -1.09 3.42
N LEU A 17 -22.36 -1.40 2.61
CA LEU A 17 -22.69 -2.79 2.25
C LEU A 17 -21.55 -3.47 1.49
N ILE A 18 -20.92 -2.79 0.52
CA ILE A 18 -19.73 -3.29 -0.18
C ILE A 18 -18.63 -3.63 0.84
N LYS A 19 -18.39 -2.75 1.82
CA LYS A 19 -17.39 -2.98 2.88
C LYS A 19 -17.72 -4.20 3.74
N ILE A 20 -18.99 -4.37 4.10
CA ILE A 20 -19.45 -5.55 4.87
C ILE A 20 -19.20 -6.83 4.07
N PHE A 21 -19.59 -6.88 2.80
CA PHE A 21 -19.39 -8.06 1.96
C PHE A 21 -17.91 -8.38 1.74
N ASN A 22 -17.07 -7.37 1.50
CA ASN A 22 -15.62 -7.55 1.40
C ASN A 22 -15.03 -8.17 2.68
N ASN A 23 -15.44 -7.69 3.85
CA ASN A 23 -14.97 -8.24 5.12
C ASN A 23 -15.43 -9.67 5.39
N ARG A 24 -16.58 -10.08 4.85
CA ARG A 24 -17.11 -11.45 4.94
C ARG A 24 -16.57 -12.41 3.88
N GLY A 25 -15.78 -11.92 2.92
CA GLY A 25 -15.29 -12.72 1.80
C GLY A 25 -16.31 -12.93 0.67
N GLU A 26 -17.45 -12.23 0.72
CA GLU A 26 -18.51 -12.31 -0.30
C GLU A 26 -18.21 -11.38 -1.49
N TYR A 27 -17.07 -11.59 -2.14
CA TYR A 27 -16.50 -10.65 -3.12
C TYR A 27 -17.38 -10.41 -4.35
N GLU A 28 -18.04 -11.43 -4.87
CA GLU A 28 -18.96 -11.30 -6.02
C GLU A 28 -20.11 -10.33 -5.72
N ARG A 29 -20.68 -10.38 -4.51
CA ARG A 29 -21.74 -9.45 -4.10
C ARG A 29 -21.22 -8.03 -3.96
N ALA A 30 -19.99 -7.87 -3.47
CA ALA A 30 -19.32 -6.57 -3.42
C ALA A 30 -19.13 -5.99 -4.84
N PHE A 31 -18.71 -6.80 -5.81
CA PHE A 31 -18.59 -6.37 -7.21
C PHE A 31 -19.94 -6.01 -7.84
N GLN A 32 -20.97 -6.83 -7.63
CA GLN A 32 -22.31 -6.56 -8.14
C GLN A 32 -22.88 -5.24 -7.61
N LEU A 33 -22.75 -4.97 -6.32
CA LEU A 33 -23.18 -3.69 -5.74
C LEU A 33 -22.38 -2.50 -6.28
N PHE A 34 -21.08 -2.69 -6.52
CA PHE A 34 -20.26 -1.64 -7.11
C PHE A 34 -20.66 -1.35 -8.56
N ASP A 35 -21.00 -2.37 -9.36
CA ASP A 35 -21.53 -2.17 -10.72
C ASP A 35 -22.84 -1.39 -10.73
N MET A 36 -23.70 -1.60 -9.72
CA MET A 36 -24.92 -0.79 -9.56
C MET A 36 -24.57 0.69 -9.30
N LEU A 37 -23.56 0.98 -8.47
CA LEU A 37 -23.12 2.36 -8.21
C LEU A 37 -22.55 3.03 -9.47
N ILE A 38 -21.78 2.30 -10.28
CA ILE A 38 -21.29 2.82 -11.57
C ILE A 38 -22.46 3.16 -12.49
N LYS A 39 -23.43 2.26 -12.64
CA LYS A 39 -24.62 2.49 -13.50
C LYS A 39 -25.46 3.69 -13.05
N GLN A 40 -25.50 3.95 -11.75
CA GLN A 40 -26.22 5.10 -11.17
C GLN A 40 -25.38 6.39 -11.16
N ASN A 41 -24.14 6.35 -11.64
CA ASN A 41 -23.17 7.44 -11.55
C ASN A 41 -23.03 8.02 -10.13
N ASN A 42 -23.14 7.15 -9.11
CA ASN A 42 -23.17 7.54 -7.70
C ASN A 42 -22.03 6.88 -6.92
N VAL A 43 -20.85 6.82 -7.55
CA VAL A 43 -19.65 6.24 -6.96
C VAL A 43 -19.03 7.21 -5.95
N SER A 44 -18.68 6.69 -4.78
CA SER A 44 -17.97 7.43 -3.73
C SER A 44 -16.51 6.97 -3.64
N ILE A 45 -15.65 7.76 -3.01
CA ILE A 45 -14.28 7.33 -2.75
C ILE A 45 -14.22 6.08 -1.86
N ILE A 46 -15.13 5.96 -0.88
CA ILE A 46 -15.19 4.81 0.01
C ILE A 46 -15.50 3.55 -0.79
N SER A 47 -16.45 3.62 -1.73
CA SER A 47 -16.74 2.48 -2.62
C SER A 47 -15.53 2.10 -3.49
N LEU A 48 -14.80 3.07 -4.04
CA LEU A 48 -13.61 2.83 -4.86
C LEU A 48 -12.46 2.20 -4.06
N LEU A 49 -12.16 2.74 -2.88
CA LEU A 49 -11.14 2.16 -1.99
C LEU A 49 -11.51 0.74 -1.55
N THR A 50 -12.78 0.53 -1.22
CA THR A 50 -13.27 -0.78 -0.78
C THR A 50 -13.22 -1.80 -1.91
N ILE A 51 -13.56 -1.42 -3.14
CA ILE A 51 -13.54 -2.35 -4.27
C ILE A 51 -12.12 -2.68 -4.72
N LEU A 52 -11.17 -1.73 -4.61
CA LEU A 52 -9.75 -2.02 -4.80
C LEU A 52 -9.24 -2.99 -3.73
N ASP A 53 -9.60 -2.80 -2.45
CA ASP A 53 -9.28 -3.78 -1.40
C ASP A 53 -9.93 -5.15 -1.67
N THR A 54 -11.16 -5.16 -2.20
CA THR A 54 -11.84 -6.39 -2.63
C THR A 54 -11.06 -7.08 -3.75
N CYS A 55 -10.57 -6.35 -4.77
CA CYS A 55 -9.69 -6.89 -5.80
C CYS A 55 -8.41 -7.47 -5.21
N ILE A 56 -7.78 -6.76 -4.27
CA ILE A 56 -6.60 -7.24 -3.55
C ILE A 56 -6.93 -8.56 -2.85
N ARG A 57 -7.97 -8.63 -2.02
CA ARG A 57 -8.30 -9.81 -1.19
C ARG A 57 -8.80 -11.01 -1.98
N SER A 58 -9.52 -10.77 -3.07
CA SER A 58 -10.13 -11.82 -3.90
C SER A 58 -9.22 -12.36 -5.01
N ASN A 59 -8.01 -11.83 -5.18
CA ASN A 59 -7.08 -12.20 -6.25
C ASN A 59 -7.60 -11.93 -7.69
N HIS A 60 -8.49 -10.94 -7.88
CA HIS A 60 -9.01 -10.51 -9.19
C HIS A 60 -8.29 -9.28 -9.78
N ILE A 61 -7.13 -9.49 -10.42
CA ILE A 61 -6.35 -8.40 -11.03
C ILE A 61 -7.05 -7.73 -12.21
N GLU A 62 -7.71 -8.48 -13.09
CA GLU A 62 -8.37 -7.91 -14.28
C GLU A 62 -9.47 -6.92 -13.90
N ARG A 63 -10.20 -7.23 -12.82
CA ARG A 63 -11.19 -6.32 -12.25
C ARG A 63 -10.54 -5.06 -11.69
N GLY A 64 -9.38 -5.19 -11.05
CA GLY A 64 -8.55 -4.08 -10.59
C GLY A 64 -8.12 -3.14 -11.72
N ARG A 65 -7.71 -3.69 -12.87
CA ARG A 65 -7.34 -2.90 -14.08
C ARG A 65 -8.53 -2.14 -14.67
N GLN A 66 -9.71 -2.75 -14.69
CA GLN A 66 -10.94 -2.06 -15.10
C GLN A 66 -11.25 -0.87 -14.18
N ILE A 67 -11.11 -1.06 -12.87
CA ILE A 67 -11.33 -0.01 -11.87
C ILE A 67 -10.27 1.09 -11.98
N GLU A 68 -9.00 0.74 -12.20
CA GLU A 68 -7.96 1.73 -12.49
C GLU A 68 -8.30 2.57 -13.72
N THR A 69 -8.72 1.93 -14.81
CA THR A 69 -9.09 2.61 -16.05
C THR A 69 -10.22 3.61 -15.79
N PHE A 70 -11.24 3.19 -15.03
CA PHE A 70 -12.33 4.06 -14.59
C PHE A 70 -11.84 5.25 -13.74
N ILE A 71 -10.93 5.02 -12.79
CA ILE A 71 -10.33 6.07 -11.94
C ILE A 71 -9.57 7.08 -12.80
N ASN A 72 -8.70 6.61 -13.70
CA ASN A 72 -7.83 7.46 -14.51
C ASN A 72 -8.59 8.27 -15.57
N GLN A 73 -9.75 7.79 -16.04
CA GLN A 73 -10.64 8.53 -16.94
C GLN A 73 -11.44 9.64 -16.23
N SER A 74 -11.59 9.55 -14.90
CA SER A 74 -12.34 10.53 -14.12
C SER A 74 -11.44 11.67 -13.64
N ILE A 75 -11.77 12.90 -14.06
CA ILE A 75 -11.10 14.12 -13.58
C ILE A 75 -11.14 14.22 -12.04
N LYS A 76 -12.21 13.70 -11.41
CA LYS A 76 -12.40 13.74 -9.97
C LYS A 76 -11.49 12.78 -9.20
N TRP A 77 -11.11 11.65 -9.80
CA TRP A 77 -10.48 10.52 -9.09
C TRP A 77 -9.04 10.26 -9.49
N LYS A 78 -8.63 10.65 -10.71
CA LYS A 78 -7.33 10.32 -11.28
C LYS A 78 -6.13 10.71 -10.41
N ASP A 79 -6.24 11.82 -9.67
CA ASP A 79 -5.13 12.33 -8.85
C ASP A 79 -5.38 12.15 -7.33
N ASP A 80 -6.44 11.42 -6.92
CA ASP A 80 -6.67 11.16 -5.49
C ASP A 80 -5.60 10.22 -4.93
N ILE A 81 -4.75 10.75 -4.04
CA ILE A 81 -3.58 10.05 -3.51
C ILE A 81 -3.93 8.73 -2.82
N ARG A 82 -5.11 8.62 -2.20
CA ARG A 82 -5.54 7.41 -1.49
C ARG A 82 -5.87 6.30 -2.48
N LEU A 83 -6.55 6.64 -3.57
CA LEU A 83 -6.84 5.70 -4.66
C LEU A 83 -5.56 5.23 -5.33
N GLN A 84 -4.66 6.16 -5.65
CA GLN A 84 -3.38 5.85 -6.29
C GLN A 84 -2.49 4.98 -5.38
N THR A 85 -2.45 5.25 -4.08
CA THR A 85 -1.75 4.39 -3.09
C THR A 85 -2.38 3.00 -3.00
N SER A 86 -3.72 2.89 -3.11
CA SER A 86 -4.40 1.59 -3.13
C SER A 86 -4.07 0.80 -4.40
N LEU A 87 -3.99 1.46 -5.55
CA LEU A 87 -3.54 0.85 -6.82
C LEU A 87 -2.09 0.37 -6.73
N ILE A 88 -1.17 1.15 -6.13
CA ILE A 88 0.20 0.70 -5.84
C ILE A 88 0.19 -0.60 -5.03
N LYS A 89 -0.55 -0.64 -3.91
CA LYS A 89 -0.66 -1.84 -3.07
C LYS A 89 -1.20 -3.03 -3.86
N MET A 90 -2.19 -2.80 -4.72
CA MET A 90 -2.75 -3.82 -5.59
C MET A 90 -1.69 -4.36 -6.54
N TYR A 91 -1.04 -3.51 -7.32
CA TYR A 91 -0.03 -3.94 -8.28
C TYR A 91 1.17 -4.64 -7.63
N MET A 92 1.64 -4.14 -6.48
CA MET A 92 2.67 -4.80 -5.69
C MET A 92 2.24 -6.20 -5.23
N LYS A 93 0.97 -6.40 -4.82
CA LYS A 93 0.47 -7.73 -4.44
C LYS A 93 0.54 -8.73 -5.58
N TYR A 94 0.29 -8.29 -6.82
CA TYR A 94 0.32 -9.15 -8.01
C TYR A 94 1.70 -9.20 -8.68
N GLN A 95 2.76 -8.76 -8.02
CA GLN A 95 4.14 -8.73 -8.54
C GLN A 95 4.31 -7.90 -9.82
N MET A 96 3.37 -6.98 -10.05
CA MET A 96 3.36 -6.04 -11.17
C MET A 96 4.10 -4.75 -10.77
N ILE A 97 5.40 -4.89 -10.48
CA ILE A 97 6.21 -3.84 -9.85
C ILE A 97 6.30 -2.61 -10.76
N ASP A 98 6.49 -2.81 -12.08
CA ASP A 98 6.66 -1.71 -13.03
C ASP A 98 5.42 -0.79 -13.09
N GLN A 99 4.22 -1.36 -13.02
CA GLN A 99 2.96 -0.59 -12.96
C GLN A 99 2.85 0.20 -11.66
N ALA A 100 3.23 -0.39 -10.53
CA ALA A 100 3.25 0.32 -9.25
C ALA A 100 4.25 1.49 -9.27
N GLU A 101 5.43 1.28 -9.86
CA GLU A 101 6.46 2.32 -10.02
C GLU A 101 6.02 3.46 -10.94
N GLN A 102 5.32 3.16 -12.03
CA GLN A 102 4.75 4.19 -12.91
C GLN A 102 3.75 5.08 -12.17
N ILE A 103 2.85 4.49 -11.38
CA ILE A 103 1.91 5.25 -10.55
C ILE A 103 2.65 6.08 -9.52
N PHE A 104 3.64 5.49 -8.85
CA PHE A 104 4.46 6.17 -7.84
C PHE A 104 5.20 7.37 -8.41
N GLU A 105 5.87 7.23 -9.55
CA GLU A 105 6.61 8.33 -10.20
C GLU A 105 5.68 9.48 -10.62
N ARG A 106 4.44 9.17 -11.02
CA ARG A 106 3.41 10.18 -11.31
C ARG A 106 2.98 10.93 -10.05
N ILE A 107 2.66 10.22 -8.97
CA ILE A 107 2.06 10.85 -7.78
C ILE A 107 3.08 11.47 -6.82
N ARG A 108 4.35 11.02 -6.83
CA ARG A 108 5.37 11.54 -5.90
C ARG A 108 5.75 13.00 -6.13
N GLN A 109 5.31 13.58 -7.24
CA GLN A 109 5.49 14.99 -7.56
C GLN A 109 4.36 15.87 -7.01
N LEU A 110 3.25 15.26 -6.60
CA LEU A 110 2.11 15.97 -6.00
C LEU A 110 2.45 16.43 -4.58
N SER A 111 1.90 17.57 -4.18
CA SER A 111 2.04 18.12 -2.82
C SER A 111 1.48 17.21 -1.73
N GLU A 112 0.48 16.40 -2.09
CA GLU A 112 -0.25 15.49 -1.21
C GLU A 112 0.47 14.15 -1.01
N CYS A 113 1.57 13.90 -1.74
CA CYS A 113 2.36 12.70 -1.53
C CYS A 113 2.99 12.73 -0.14
N ASP A 114 2.68 11.73 0.67
CA ASP A 114 3.12 11.63 2.06
C ASP A 114 3.92 10.35 2.32
N VAL A 115 4.29 10.15 3.59
CA VAL A 115 5.01 8.96 4.05
C VAL A 115 4.25 7.66 3.79
N ILE A 116 2.92 7.69 3.70
CA ILE A 116 2.10 6.49 3.49
C ILE A 116 2.34 5.93 2.08
N VAL A 117 2.49 6.79 1.08
CA VAL A 117 2.80 6.40 -0.30
C VAL A 117 4.15 5.69 -0.38
N TYR A 118 5.19 6.28 0.23
CA TYR A 118 6.53 5.69 0.25
C TYR A 118 6.55 4.36 1.03
N ASN A 119 5.87 4.29 2.16
CA ASN A 119 5.74 3.05 2.93
C ASN A 119 5.02 1.94 2.16
N ALA A 120 4.06 2.29 1.29
CA ALA A 120 3.43 1.32 0.40
C ALA A 120 4.43 0.75 -0.63
N MET A 121 5.30 1.59 -1.20
CA MET A 121 6.37 1.15 -2.10
C MET A 121 7.42 0.29 -1.40
N LEU A 122 7.95 0.75 -0.26
CA LEU A 122 8.93 0.02 0.54
C LEU A 122 8.40 -1.37 0.91
N LYS A 123 7.18 -1.45 1.44
CA LYS A 123 6.54 -2.73 1.76
C LYS A 123 6.37 -3.60 0.51
N GLY A 124 5.94 -3.02 -0.60
CA GLY A 124 5.80 -3.71 -1.88
C GLY A 124 7.12 -4.32 -2.36
N TYR A 125 8.22 -3.58 -2.30
CA TYR A 125 9.55 -4.09 -2.69
C TYR A 125 10.00 -5.25 -1.81
N LEU A 126 9.83 -5.16 -0.48
CA LEU A 126 10.17 -6.26 0.43
C LEU A 126 9.36 -7.52 0.12
N GLN A 127 8.06 -7.37 -0.14
CA GLN A 127 7.17 -8.49 -0.49
C GLN A 127 7.51 -9.14 -1.85
N ASN A 128 8.15 -8.39 -2.74
CA ASN A 128 8.52 -8.84 -4.08
C ASN A 128 10.01 -9.17 -4.23
N HIS A 129 10.72 -9.37 -3.11
CA HIS A 129 12.14 -9.72 -3.10
C HIS A 129 13.04 -8.70 -3.84
N LYS A 130 12.70 -7.40 -3.74
CA LYS A 130 13.46 -6.27 -4.30
C LYS A 130 13.98 -5.34 -3.21
N ALA A 131 14.56 -5.91 -2.16
CA ALA A 131 14.98 -5.15 -0.97
C ALA A 131 15.97 -4.01 -1.31
N GLU A 132 16.80 -4.16 -2.34
CA GLU A 132 17.71 -3.14 -2.84
C GLU A 132 16.99 -1.86 -3.29
N ARG A 133 15.78 -1.97 -3.86
CA ARG A 133 14.98 -0.80 -4.30
C ARG A 133 14.46 0.03 -3.13
N CYS A 134 14.46 -0.52 -1.90
CA CYS A 134 14.07 0.24 -0.71
C CYS A 134 15.00 1.43 -0.48
N PHE A 135 16.30 1.28 -0.73
CA PHE A 135 17.28 2.35 -0.53
C PHE A 135 17.17 3.44 -1.61
N GLN A 136 16.89 3.05 -2.86
CA GLN A 136 16.57 4.02 -3.91
C GLN A 136 15.28 4.80 -3.60
N CYS A 137 14.32 4.16 -2.95
CA CYS A 137 13.05 4.77 -2.55
C CYS A 137 13.25 5.76 -1.39
N ILE A 138 14.05 5.43 -0.37
CA ILE A 138 14.32 6.35 0.75
C ILE A 138 15.13 7.57 0.30
N ASP A 139 16.04 7.42 -0.67
CA ASP A 139 16.80 8.54 -1.22
C ASP A 139 15.90 9.54 -1.97
N LYS A 140 14.82 9.06 -2.60
CA LYS A 140 13.78 9.93 -3.19
C LYS A 140 12.90 10.60 -2.14
N MET A 141 12.75 9.99 -0.96
CA MET A 141 11.86 10.45 0.11
C MET A 141 12.49 11.57 0.94
N ARG A 142 13.72 11.34 1.45
CA ARG A 142 14.41 12.20 2.43
C ARG A 142 14.48 13.69 2.07
N PRO A 143 14.66 14.09 0.78
CA PRO A 143 14.70 15.52 0.44
C PRO A 143 13.38 16.27 0.65
N LYS A 144 12.25 15.55 0.77
CA LYS A 144 10.91 16.14 0.78
C LYS A 144 10.05 15.72 1.98
N ILE A 145 10.28 14.51 2.49
CA ILE A 145 9.41 13.87 3.48
C ILE A 145 10.28 13.20 4.53
N LEU A 146 9.97 13.46 5.81
CA LEU A 146 10.65 12.82 6.93
C LEU A 146 10.21 11.34 7.06
N PRO A 147 11.15 10.39 7.12
CA PRO A 147 10.86 8.99 7.44
C PRO A 147 10.17 8.85 8.80
N ASP A 148 9.16 7.99 8.86
CA ASP A 148 8.48 7.62 10.11
C ASP A 148 8.99 6.27 10.66
N ASN A 149 8.49 5.88 11.84
CA ASN A 149 8.89 4.61 12.47
C ASN A 149 8.63 3.40 11.56
N VAL A 150 7.53 3.42 10.79
CA VAL A 150 7.21 2.34 9.84
C VAL A 150 8.25 2.29 8.73
N THR A 151 8.67 3.45 8.22
CA THR A 151 9.73 3.58 7.22
C THR A 151 11.00 2.90 7.70
N TYR A 152 11.46 3.22 8.91
CA TYR A 152 12.68 2.64 9.47
C TYR A 152 12.59 1.14 9.73
N ILE A 153 11.43 0.64 10.18
CA ILE A 153 11.21 -0.81 10.32
C ILE A 153 11.35 -1.51 8.96
N LEU A 154 10.79 -0.92 7.89
CA LEU A 154 10.90 -1.48 6.54
C LEU A 154 12.36 -1.45 6.04
N LEU A 155 13.11 -0.39 6.33
CA LEU A 155 14.53 -0.30 5.96
C LEU A 155 15.40 -1.30 6.72
N LEU A 156 15.18 -1.50 8.02
CA LEU A 156 15.86 -2.53 8.80
C LEU A 156 15.56 -3.94 8.25
N ASN A 157 14.31 -4.21 7.89
CA ASN A 157 13.94 -5.46 7.23
C ASN A 157 14.68 -5.63 5.88
N ALA A 158 14.85 -4.55 5.11
CA ALA A 158 15.64 -4.58 3.87
C ALA A 158 17.11 -4.94 4.16
N CYS A 159 17.74 -4.32 5.17
CA CYS A 159 19.10 -4.65 5.58
C CYS A 159 19.24 -6.11 6.01
N THR A 160 18.27 -6.63 6.78
CA THR A 160 18.24 -8.04 7.19
C THR A 160 18.19 -8.97 5.99
N ILE A 161 17.34 -8.68 4.99
CA ILE A 161 17.21 -9.50 3.78
C ILE A 161 18.48 -9.46 2.93
N LEU A 162 19.08 -8.28 2.76
CA LEU A 162 20.31 -8.09 1.99
C LEU A 162 21.58 -8.51 2.75
N ARG A 163 21.47 -8.77 4.05
CA ARG A 163 22.60 -9.00 4.97
C ARG A 163 23.57 -7.83 5.01
N ASP A 164 23.06 -6.60 4.85
CA ASP A 164 23.86 -5.39 4.83
C ASP A 164 24.03 -4.82 6.25
N GLU A 165 25.04 -5.33 6.96
CA GLU A 165 25.35 -4.88 8.31
C GLU A 165 25.68 -3.38 8.36
N LYS A 166 26.43 -2.90 7.36
CA LYS A 166 26.89 -1.52 7.30
C LYS A 166 25.71 -0.57 7.19
N GLN A 167 24.78 -0.84 6.28
CA GLN A 167 23.60 -0.01 6.08
C GLN A 167 22.66 -0.07 7.30
N GLY A 168 22.48 -1.24 7.92
CA GLY A 168 21.69 -1.35 9.14
C GLY A 168 22.28 -0.57 10.32
N LYS A 169 23.61 -0.53 10.47
CA LYS A 169 24.29 0.33 11.46
C LYS A 169 24.07 1.83 11.18
N ILE A 170 24.09 2.25 9.92
CA ILE A 170 23.78 3.64 9.53
C ILE A 170 22.35 3.99 9.97
N ILE A 171 21.37 3.16 9.65
CA ILE A 171 19.96 3.37 10.04
C ILE A 171 19.81 3.41 11.57
N HIS A 172 20.47 2.51 12.30
CA HIS A 172 20.42 2.51 13.76
C HIS A 172 20.99 3.83 14.34
N ASN A 173 22.11 4.32 13.80
CA ASN A 173 22.67 5.60 14.23
C ASN A 173 21.74 6.79 13.92
N GLU A 174 21.07 6.78 12.76
CA GLU A 174 20.04 7.77 12.44
C GLU A 174 18.90 7.75 13.48
N LEU A 175 18.42 6.57 13.86
CA LEU A 175 17.37 6.41 14.87
C LEU A 175 17.79 6.91 16.25
N LEU A 176 19.04 6.68 16.66
CA LEU A 176 19.61 7.21 17.90
C LEU A 176 19.64 8.74 17.89
N SER A 177 20.02 9.35 16.76
CA SER A 177 20.09 10.80 16.61
C SER A 177 18.72 11.49 16.65
N LEU A 178 17.65 10.77 16.29
CA LEU A 178 16.28 11.27 16.27
C LEU A 178 15.57 11.20 17.64
N LEU A 179 16.27 10.81 18.71
CA LEU A 179 15.79 10.70 20.10
C LEU A 179 14.59 9.75 20.34
N ASN A 180 14.16 8.96 19.35
CA ASN A 180 12.82 8.33 19.36
C ASN A 180 12.82 6.78 19.29
N ILE A 181 13.74 6.09 19.98
CA ILE A 181 13.76 4.61 20.05
C ILE A 181 12.71 4.06 21.04
N GLN A 182 11.84 4.89 21.63
CA GLN A 182 10.85 4.41 22.59
C GLN A 182 9.75 3.51 21.97
N HIS A 183 9.67 3.41 20.65
CA HIS A 183 8.73 2.52 19.99
C HIS A 183 9.17 1.05 20.05
N VAL A 184 8.40 0.23 20.78
CA VAL A 184 8.61 -1.23 20.92
C VAL A 184 8.78 -1.93 19.57
N HIS A 185 8.00 -1.55 18.56
CA HIS A 185 8.12 -2.16 17.23
C HIS A 185 9.47 -1.89 16.55
N LEU A 186 10.04 -0.70 16.78
CA LEU A 186 11.34 -0.33 16.23
C LEU A 186 12.47 -1.05 16.97
N GLN A 187 12.36 -1.18 18.29
CA GLN A 187 13.29 -1.99 19.10
C GLN A 187 13.27 -3.45 18.66
N ASN A 188 12.09 -4.03 18.44
CA ASN A 188 11.96 -5.40 17.96
C ASN A 188 12.58 -5.57 16.56
N ALA A 189 12.43 -4.59 15.67
CA ALA A 189 13.07 -4.62 14.35
C ALA A 189 14.61 -4.57 14.44
N LEU A 190 15.17 -3.77 15.35
CA LEU A 190 16.61 -3.72 15.62
C LEU A 190 17.13 -5.05 16.18
N ILE A 191 16.40 -5.65 17.13
CA ILE A 191 16.74 -6.95 17.71
C ILE A 191 16.74 -8.04 16.62
N ASP A 192 15.70 -8.08 15.78
CA ASP A 192 15.62 -9.03 14.67
C ASP A 192 16.77 -8.86 13.67
N PHE A 193 17.10 -7.60 13.33
CA PHE A 193 18.23 -7.27 12.46
C PHE A 193 19.56 -7.77 13.04
N TYR A 194 19.94 -7.35 14.25
CA TYR A 194 21.22 -7.75 14.84
C TYR A 194 21.27 -9.26 15.14
N GLY A 195 20.16 -9.85 15.56
CA GLY A 195 20.08 -11.29 15.82
C GLY A 195 20.40 -12.11 14.56
N LYS A 196 19.82 -11.73 13.42
CA LYS A 196 20.05 -12.43 12.14
C LYS A 196 21.43 -12.17 11.57
N ILE A 197 21.94 -10.93 11.62
CA ILE A 197 23.30 -10.60 11.16
C ILE A 197 24.35 -11.36 11.98
N ASN A 198 24.21 -11.39 13.32
CA ASN A 198 25.17 -12.10 14.18
C ASN A 198 25.17 -13.61 13.95
N GLN A 199 24.00 -14.22 13.70
CA GLN A 199 23.94 -15.65 13.36
C GLN A 199 24.67 -15.97 12.06
N ILE A 200 24.63 -15.06 11.08
CA ILE A 200 25.34 -15.22 9.80
C ILE A 200 26.85 -15.10 10.00
N ASN A 201 27.29 -14.08 10.75
CA ASN A 201 28.73 -13.87 11.04
C ASN A 201 29.38 -15.04 11.82
N ILE A 202 28.59 -15.85 12.54
CA ILE A 202 29.07 -17.06 13.23
C ILE A 202 29.10 -18.29 12.29
N ALA A 203 28.35 -18.27 11.19
CA ALA A 203 28.23 -19.39 10.26
C ALA A 203 29.22 -19.35 9.08
N GLU A 204 29.98 -18.27 8.94
CA GLU A 204 31.08 -18.09 7.96
C GLU A 204 32.45 -18.36 8.63
#